data_AF-A0A6G3QV14-F1
#
_entry.id   AF-A0A6G3QV14-F1
#
_cell.length_a   1.000
_cell.length_b   1.000
_cell.length_c   1.000
_cell.angle_alpha   90.00
_cell.angle_beta   90.00
_cell.angle_gamma   90.00
#
_symmetry.space_group_name_H-M   'P 1'
#
loop_
_entity.id
_entity.type
_entity.pdbx_description
1 polymer ?
#
loop_
_entity_poly.entity_id
_entity_poly.type
_entity_poly.pdbx_seq_one_letter_code
_entity_poly.pdbx_strand_id
1 'polypeptide(L)'
;AGRVEALPELRRVERAGPLPLSFAQQRMWFLHQLDPDSAFYNVPAAVRLTGELDVERLRGALLAVAARHEVLRTRFEEQAAGPVQIVGEEPAVGIEIRDLSGAADPDAAALGVAHEVARLPF
;
A
#
# COMPACT_ATOMS: atom_id res chain seq x y z
N ALA A 1 -11.78 -0.50 41.71
CA ALA A 1 -10.76 -1.09 40.84
C ALA A 1 -11.46 -1.72 39.64
N GLY A 2 -11.30 -1.16 38.43
CA GLY A 2 -11.94 -1.67 37.22
C GLY A 2 -11.24 -2.95 36.76
N ARG A 3 -11.99 -4.05 36.65
CA ARG A 3 -11.52 -5.32 36.10
C ARG A 3 -11.25 -5.07 34.61
N VAL A 4 -10.01 -5.20 34.16
CA VAL A 4 -9.73 -5.30 32.73
C VAL A 4 -10.28 -6.66 32.32
N GLU A 5 -11.43 -6.69 31.66
CA GLU A 5 -11.92 -7.90 31.00
C GLU A 5 -10.82 -8.42 30.08
N ALA A 6 -10.59 -9.73 30.13
CA ALA A 6 -9.57 -10.35 29.28
C ALA A 6 -9.93 -10.08 27.81
N LEU A 7 -8.97 -9.54 27.05
CA LEU A 7 -9.15 -9.31 25.63
C LEU A 7 -9.46 -10.66 24.94
N PRO A 8 -10.36 -10.66 23.94
CA PRO A 8 -10.67 -11.88 23.20
C PRO A 8 -9.41 -12.42 22.50
N GLU A 9 -9.32 -13.75 22.40
CA GLU A 9 -8.18 -14.40 21.75
C GLU A 9 -8.06 -14.01 20.27
N LEU A 10 -6.81 -13.79 19.83
CA LEU A 10 -6.51 -13.56 18.43
C LEU A 10 -6.58 -14.88 17.67
N ARG A 11 -7.59 -14.99 16.81
CA ARG A 11 -7.82 -16.15 15.96
C ARG A 11 -7.99 -15.73 14.50
N ARG A 12 -7.74 -16.68 13.59
CA ARG A 12 -8.09 -16.49 12.18
C ARG A 12 -9.61 -16.38 12.06
N VAL A 13 -10.07 -15.47 11.22
CA VAL A 13 -11.49 -15.26 10.90
C VAL A 13 -11.69 -15.42 9.40
N GLU A 14 -12.91 -15.70 8.99
CA GLU A 14 -13.31 -15.67 7.58
C GLU A 14 -13.11 -14.26 7.01
N ARG A 15 -12.61 -14.19 5.78
CA ARG A 15 -12.29 -12.92 5.09
C ARG A 15 -13.01 -12.78 3.74
N ALA A 16 -14.07 -13.56 3.56
CA ALA A 16 -14.96 -13.42 2.43
C ALA A 16 -15.88 -12.21 2.65
N GLY A 17 -15.74 -11.19 1.80
CA GLY A 17 -16.62 -10.01 1.79
C GLY A 17 -16.11 -8.82 2.63
N PRO A 18 -16.97 -7.83 2.85
CA PRO A 18 -16.60 -6.59 3.52
C PRO A 18 -16.16 -6.79 4.97
N LEU A 19 -15.00 -6.26 5.32
CA LEU A 19 -14.45 -6.29 6.68
C LEU A 19 -14.47 -4.90 7.33
N PRO A 20 -14.69 -4.78 8.64
CA PRO A 20 -14.65 -3.48 9.31
C PRO A 20 -13.22 -2.92 9.31
N LEU A 21 -13.08 -1.61 9.23
CA LEU A 21 -11.80 -0.93 9.45
C LEU A 21 -11.44 -0.98 10.94
N SER A 22 -10.14 -1.10 11.23
CA SER A 22 -9.61 -0.78 12.55
C SER A 22 -9.78 0.72 12.86
N PHE A 23 -9.72 1.10 14.14
CA PHE A 23 -9.82 2.51 14.54
C PHE A 23 -8.78 3.42 13.86
N ALA A 24 -7.55 2.92 13.70
CA ALA A 24 -6.51 3.67 12.99
C ALA A 24 -6.86 3.86 11.51
N GLN A 25 -7.36 2.82 10.84
CA GLN A 25 -7.80 2.90 9.45
C GLN A 25 -9.02 3.83 9.29
N GLN A 26 -9.99 3.80 10.21
CA GLN A 26 -11.14 4.72 10.16
C GLN A 26 -10.72 6.19 10.26
N ARG A 27 -9.76 6.49 11.15
CA ARG A 27 -9.18 7.83 11.26
C ARG A 27 -8.50 8.25 9.95
N MET A 28 -7.71 7.36 9.36
CA MET A 28 -7.03 7.62 8.09
C MET A 28 -8.02 7.82 6.94
N TRP A 29 -9.08 7.01 6.87
CA TRP A 29 -10.17 7.16 5.92
C TRP A 29 -10.82 8.54 6.04
N PHE A 30 -11.19 8.94 7.25
CA PHE A 30 -11.78 10.27 7.49
C PHE A 30 -10.85 11.41 7.06
N LEU A 31 -9.55 11.29 7.35
CA LEU A 31 -8.55 12.30 6.95
C LEU A 31 -8.39 12.37 5.43
N HIS A 32 -8.39 11.24 4.74
CA HIS A 32 -8.37 11.21 3.27
C HIS A 32 -9.62 11.86 2.68
N GLN A 33 -10.81 11.62 3.25
CA GLN A 33 -12.05 12.27 2.80
C GLN A 33 -12.05 13.80 2.97
N LEU A 34 -11.26 14.35 3.91
CA LEU A 34 -11.13 15.80 4.09
C LEU A 34 -10.16 16.45 3.09
N ASP A 35 -9.13 15.73 2.66
CA ASP A 35 -8.12 16.21 1.72
C ASP A 35 -7.66 15.05 0.81
N PRO A 36 -8.47 14.68 -0.21
CA PRO A 36 -8.22 13.50 -1.04
C PRO A 36 -6.93 13.58 -1.85
N ASP A 37 -6.49 14.81 -2.18
CA ASP A 37 -5.29 15.07 -2.97
C ASP A 37 -4.00 15.06 -2.10
N SER A 38 -4.13 14.82 -0.79
CA SER A 38 -3.00 14.82 0.14
C SER A 38 -2.17 13.54 0.07
N ALA A 39 -0.89 13.69 -0.27
CA ALA A 39 0.10 12.61 -0.16
C ALA A 39 0.73 12.49 1.24
N PHE A 40 0.23 13.23 2.25
CA PHE A 40 0.88 13.33 3.57
C PHE A 40 1.08 11.97 4.26
N TYR A 41 0.22 11.01 3.97
CA TYR A 41 0.25 9.68 4.58
C TYR A 41 0.96 8.62 3.73
N ASN A 42 1.56 9.01 2.61
CA ASN A 42 2.40 8.11 1.82
C ASN A 42 3.66 7.75 2.62
N VAL A 43 4.06 6.47 2.57
CA VAL A 43 5.30 5.98 3.18
C VAL A 43 6.22 5.46 2.06
N PRO A 44 6.88 6.36 1.30
CA PRO A 44 7.74 5.95 0.20
C PRO A 44 9.04 5.31 0.71
N ALA A 45 9.57 4.38 -0.07
CA ALA A 45 10.90 3.83 0.12
C ALA A 45 11.59 3.65 -1.24
N ALA A 46 12.91 3.84 -1.27
CA ALA A 46 13.74 3.63 -2.44
C ALA A 46 14.93 2.74 -2.06
N VAL A 47 15.27 1.79 -2.93
CA VAL A 47 16.39 0.87 -2.75
C VAL A 47 17.29 0.92 -3.98
N ARG A 48 18.60 0.96 -3.76
CA ARG A 48 19.60 0.84 -4.82
C ARG A 48 20.01 -0.61 -4.94
N LEU A 49 19.94 -1.14 -6.15
CA LEU A 49 20.43 -2.47 -6.52
C LEU A 49 21.65 -2.29 -7.43
N THR A 50 22.71 -3.05 -7.18
CA THR A 50 23.95 -2.99 -7.97
C THR A 50 24.25 -4.39 -8.50
N GLY A 51 24.52 -4.50 -9.80
CA GLY A 51 24.78 -5.77 -10.48
C GLY A 51 23.78 -6.03 -11.60
N GLU A 52 23.80 -7.25 -12.14
CA GLU A 52 22.81 -7.67 -13.13
C GLU A 52 21.43 -7.83 -12.48
N LEU A 53 20.43 -7.18 -13.06
CA LEU A 53 19.05 -7.22 -12.59
C LEU A 53 18.16 -7.87 -13.66
N ASP A 54 17.58 -9.02 -13.34
CA ASP A 54 16.48 -9.60 -14.10
C ASP A 54 15.17 -8.93 -13.68
N VAL A 55 14.72 -7.98 -14.49
CA VAL A 55 13.55 -7.13 -14.21
C VAL A 55 12.26 -7.96 -14.13
N GLU A 56 12.12 -9.00 -14.95
CA GLU A 56 10.93 -9.84 -14.95
C GLU A 56 10.86 -10.75 -13.73
N ARG A 57 12.01 -11.25 -13.25
CA ARG A 57 12.07 -11.93 -11.95
C ARG A 57 11.72 -11.02 -10.79
N LEU A 58 12.22 -9.78 -10.79
CA LEU A 58 11.88 -8.81 -9.75
C LEU A 58 10.39 -8.50 -9.77
N ARG A 59 9.81 -8.27 -10.96
CA ARG A 59 8.36 -8.07 -11.15
C ARG A 59 7.56 -9.23 -10.57
N GLY A 60 7.91 -10.47 -10.90
CA GLY A 60 7.26 -11.66 -10.37
C GLY A 60 7.36 -11.78 -8.85
N ALA A 61 8.53 -11.45 -8.27
CA ALA A 61 8.73 -11.47 -6.83
C ALA A 61 7.85 -10.43 -6.10
N LEU A 62 7.76 -9.21 -6.64
CA LEU A 62 6.91 -8.15 -6.08
C LEU A 62 5.43 -8.53 -6.14
N LEU A 63 4.97 -9.11 -7.25
CA LEU A 63 3.59 -9.61 -7.39
C LEU A 63 3.30 -10.76 -6.42
N ALA A 64 4.25 -11.68 -6.23
CA ALA A 64 4.09 -12.78 -5.26
C ALA A 64 3.98 -12.28 -3.82
N VAL A 65 4.74 -11.24 -3.45
CA VAL A 65 4.60 -10.57 -2.14
C VAL A 65 3.22 -9.92 -2.03
N ALA A 66 2.78 -9.17 -3.03
CA ALA A 66 1.47 -8.53 -3.02
C ALA A 66 0.30 -9.55 -2.95
N ALA A 67 0.40 -10.67 -3.65
CA ALA A 67 -0.59 -11.75 -3.57
C ALA A 67 -0.62 -12.41 -2.17
N ARG A 68 0.55 -12.64 -1.57
CA ARG A 68 0.69 -13.23 -0.23
C ARG A 68 0.11 -12.35 0.88
N HIS A 69 0.22 -11.03 0.77
CA HIS A 69 -0.14 -10.09 1.82
C HIS A 69 -1.45 -9.37 1.51
N GLU A 70 -2.54 -9.75 2.19
CA GLU A 70 -3.89 -9.18 1.99
C GLU A 70 -3.92 -7.66 1.99
N VAL A 71 -3.18 -7.01 2.89
CA VAL A 71 -3.13 -5.54 3.01
C VAL A 71 -2.69 -4.84 1.71
N LEU A 72 -1.87 -5.49 0.87
CA LEU A 72 -1.38 -4.94 -0.40
C LEU A 72 -2.37 -5.10 -1.56
N ARG A 73 -3.46 -5.85 -1.34
CA ARG A 73 -4.57 -6.04 -2.29
C ARG A 73 -5.92 -5.64 -1.69
N THR A 74 -5.90 -4.87 -0.60
CA THR A 74 -7.10 -4.33 0.05
C THR A 74 -7.40 -2.94 -0.52
N ARG A 75 -8.64 -2.71 -0.92
CA ARG A 75 -9.20 -1.37 -1.16
C ARG A 75 -10.22 -1.02 -0.10
N PHE A 76 -10.48 0.27 0.08
CA PHE A 76 -11.50 0.79 0.97
C PHE A 76 -12.67 1.33 0.16
N GLU A 77 -13.88 1.04 0.60
CA GLU A 77 -15.11 1.50 -0.06
C GLU A 77 -16.08 2.05 0.97
N GLU A 78 -16.76 3.14 0.63
CA GLU A 78 -17.90 3.64 1.40
C GLU A 78 -19.14 2.80 1.07
N GLN A 79 -19.79 2.23 2.10
CA GLN A 79 -21.08 1.55 1.98
C GLN A 79 -22.12 2.20 2.88
N ALA A 80 -23.39 1.79 2.79
CA ALA A 80 -24.48 2.39 3.57
C ALA A 80 -24.26 2.36 5.10
N ALA A 81 -23.49 1.38 5.60
CA ALA A 81 -23.15 1.26 7.03
C ALA A 81 -21.82 1.94 7.41
N GLY A 82 -21.14 2.59 6.46
CA GLY A 82 -19.83 3.19 6.63
C GLY A 82 -18.73 2.52 5.79
N PRO A 83 -17.46 2.93 5.99
CA PRO A 83 -16.35 2.39 5.23
C PRO A 83 -16.07 0.93 5.58
N VAL A 84 -15.67 0.17 4.57
CA VAL A 84 -15.27 -1.24 4.69
C VAL A 84 -13.98 -1.53 3.94
N GLN A 85 -13.30 -2.60 4.34
CA GLN A 85 -12.15 -3.18 3.65
C GLN A 85 -12.65 -4.26 2.69
N ILE A 86 -12.30 -4.17 1.41
CA ILE A 86 -12.49 -5.24 0.44
C ILE A 86 -11.13 -5.79 0.02
N VAL A 87 -10.92 -7.06 0.33
CA VAL A 87 -9.69 -7.81 0.03
C VAL A 87 -9.84 -8.45 -1.36
N GLY A 88 -9.16 -7.92 -2.38
CA GLY A 88 -9.27 -8.40 -3.76
C GLY A 88 -8.48 -9.70 -4.00
N GLU A 89 -8.94 -10.61 -4.86
CA GLU A 89 -8.32 -11.94 -5.05
C GLU A 89 -6.87 -11.87 -5.55
N GLU A 90 -6.60 -10.97 -6.50
CA GLU A 90 -5.30 -10.74 -7.12
C GLU A 90 -4.78 -9.33 -6.81
N PRO A 91 -3.46 -9.11 -6.76
CA PRO A 91 -2.88 -7.79 -6.56
C PRO A 91 -3.08 -6.88 -7.78
N ALA A 92 -3.59 -5.68 -7.54
CA ALA A 92 -3.73 -4.63 -8.56
C ALA A 92 -2.54 -3.65 -8.53
N VAL A 93 -1.32 -4.17 -8.66
CA VAL A 93 -0.08 -3.35 -8.58
C VAL A 93 0.47 -3.07 -9.97
N GLY A 94 0.56 -1.80 -10.34
CA GLY A 94 1.27 -1.35 -11.53
C GLY A 94 2.77 -1.24 -11.27
N ILE A 95 3.60 -1.85 -12.12
CA ILE A 95 5.07 -1.71 -12.07
C ILE A 95 5.52 -1.06 -13.37
N GLU A 96 5.94 0.20 -13.26
CA GLU A 96 6.48 1.03 -14.34
C GLU A 96 8.01 0.91 -14.37
N ILE A 97 8.59 0.79 -15.57
CA ILE A 97 10.03 0.79 -15.79
C ILE A 97 10.39 2.08 -16.51
N ARG A 98 11.29 2.88 -15.93
CA ARG A 98 11.84 4.09 -16.55
C ARG A 98 13.34 3.92 -16.75
N ASP A 99 13.81 4.04 -17.99
CA ASP A 99 15.23 4.10 -18.31
C ASP A 99 15.73 5.54 -18.14
N LEU A 100 16.61 5.76 -17.16
CA LEU A 100 17.21 7.05 -16.84
C LEU A 100 18.71 7.08 -17.14
N SER A 101 19.24 6.05 -17.82
CA SER A 101 20.67 5.92 -18.13
C SER A 101 21.20 7.06 -19.01
N GLY A 102 20.34 7.71 -19.78
CA GLY A 102 20.68 8.88 -20.60
C GLY A 102 20.73 10.22 -19.85
N ALA A 103 20.40 10.28 -18.57
CA ALA A 103 20.46 11.51 -17.79
C ALA A 103 21.92 11.93 -17.48
N ALA A 104 22.14 13.24 -17.28
CA ALA A 104 23.46 13.74 -16.88
C ALA A 104 23.91 13.19 -15.50
N ASP A 105 22.94 12.97 -14.60
CA ASP A 105 23.11 12.27 -13.33
C ASP A 105 21.92 11.30 -13.15
N PRO A 106 22.08 10.02 -13.54
CA PRO A 106 21.01 9.02 -13.45
C PRO A 106 20.52 8.77 -12.02
N ASP A 107 21.40 8.88 -11.03
CA ASP A 107 21.06 8.62 -9.64
C ASP A 107 20.20 9.74 -9.07
N ALA A 108 20.59 11.00 -9.32
CA ALA A 108 19.79 12.15 -8.95
C ALA A 108 18.43 12.15 -9.68
N ALA A 109 18.42 11.77 -10.96
CA ALA A 109 17.18 11.64 -11.73
C ALA A 109 16.26 10.56 -11.14
N ALA A 110 16.79 9.39 -10.77
CA ALA A 110 16.02 8.30 -10.17
C ALA A 110 15.41 8.71 -8.82
N LEU A 111 16.19 9.40 -7.96
CA LEU A 111 15.68 9.91 -6.69
C LEU A 111 14.60 10.99 -6.89
N GLY A 112 14.77 11.85 -7.89
CA GLY A 112 13.77 12.86 -8.28
C GLY A 112 12.43 12.22 -8.67
N VAL A 113 12.48 11.18 -9.52
CA VAL A 113 11.29 10.40 -9.89
C VAL A 113 10.65 9.74 -8.68
N ALA A 114 11.44 9.11 -7.80
CA ALA A 114 10.92 8.47 -6.59
C ALA A 114 10.18 9.49 -5.68
N HIS A 115 10.73 10.70 -5.52
CA HIS A 115 10.09 11.78 -4.76
C HIS A 115 8.84 12.36 -5.44
N GLU A 116 8.79 12.36 -6.78
CA GLU A 116 7.59 12.75 -7.52
C GLU A 116 6.45 11.75 -7.31
N VAL A 117 6.73 10.46 -7.52
CA VAL A 117 5.75 9.39 -7.32
C VAL A 117 5.25 9.35 -5.87
N ALA A 118 6.15 9.59 -4.90
CA ALA A 118 5.81 9.67 -3.49
C ALA A 118 4.78 10.76 -3.14
N ARG A 119 4.63 11.79 -3.99
CA ARG A 119 3.71 12.92 -3.79
C ARG A 119 2.41 12.79 -4.59
N LEU A 120 2.23 11.71 -5.36
CA LEU A 120 0.97 11.46 -6.03
C LEU A 120 -0.12 11.09 -5.00
N PRO A 121 -1.35 11.60 -5.15
CA PRO A 121 -2.48 11.13 -4.37
C PRO A 121 -2.89 9.70 -4.79
N PHE A 122 -3.68 9.03 -3.94
CA PHE A 122 -4.21 7.68 -4.19
C PHE A 122 -5.57 7.70 -4.90
#